data_AF-A0A367R5Y5-F1
#
_entry.id   AF-A0A367R5Y5-F1
#
_cell.length_a   1.000
_cell.length_b   1.000
_cell.length_c   1.000
_cell.angle_alpha   90.00
_cell.angle_beta   90.00
_cell.angle_gamma   90.00
#
_symmetry.space_group_name_H-M   'P 1'
#
loop_
_entity.id
_entity.type
_entity.pdbx_description
1 polymer ?
#
loop_
_entity_poly.entity_id
_entity_poly.type
_entity_poly.pdbx_seq_one_letter_code
_entity_poly.pdbx_strand_id
1 'polypeptide(L)'
;MRSKKYESTTNQQLSIADRTKALAIRIVKACTFLDEKPGVCRTLSKQLLRSGTSIGANVKEAQSAQSDKDFLSKLEIALKEERETEYWLEILIEAELVDKNKFESLLQETREIGKILVSSTRKVKEKINKLN
;
A
#
# COMPACT_ATOMS: atom_id res chain seq x y z
N MET A 1 39.62 16.13 23.30
CA MET A 1 38.71 14.95 23.31
C MET A 1 37.28 15.46 23.20
N ARG A 2 36.68 15.43 22.00
CA ARG A 2 35.37 16.02 21.72
C ARG A 2 34.38 14.91 21.38
N SER A 3 33.57 14.56 22.37
CA SER A 3 32.17 14.10 22.29
C SER A 3 31.68 13.47 20.98
N LYS A 4 31.49 12.14 20.97
CA LYS A 4 30.43 11.50 20.16
C LYS A 4 29.20 11.35 21.04
N LYS A 5 28.25 12.27 20.85
CA LYS A 5 26.87 12.15 21.35
C LYS A 5 26.24 11.04 20.50
N TYR A 6 25.91 9.91 21.11
CA TYR A 6 25.05 8.90 20.49
C TYR A 6 23.68 9.56 20.28
N GLU A 7 23.32 9.81 19.02
CA GLU A 7 21.96 10.20 18.66
C GLU A 7 21.03 9.02 18.94
N SER A 8 20.04 9.25 19.79
CA SER A 8 18.96 8.32 20.05
C SER A 8 18.14 8.15 18.77
N THR A 9 18.13 6.95 18.20
CA THR A 9 17.22 6.59 17.11
C THR A 9 15.80 6.60 17.66
N THR A 10 15.10 7.73 17.55
CA THR A 10 13.65 7.80 17.77
C THR A 10 13.00 6.79 16.84
N ASN A 11 12.34 5.78 17.42
CA ASN A 11 11.54 4.79 16.71
C ASN A 11 10.29 5.50 16.15
N GLN A 12 10.48 6.23 15.05
CA GLN A 12 9.45 7.06 14.44
C GLN A 12 8.58 6.15 13.57
N GLN A 13 7.37 5.86 14.05
CA GLN A 13 6.39 5.09 13.28
C GLN A 13 6.10 5.82 11.96
N LEU A 14 6.40 5.16 10.84
CA LEU A 14 6.18 5.73 9.50
C LEU A 14 4.71 6.08 9.29
N SER A 15 4.45 7.22 8.64
CA SER A 15 3.10 7.61 8.27
C SER A 15 2.51 6.64 7.25
N ILE A 16 1.18 6.58 7.14
CA ILE A 16 0.53 5.74 6.13
C ILE A 16 0.94 6.15 4.70
N ALA A 17 1.19 7.44 4.46
CA ALA A 17 1.64 7.93 3.16
C ALA A 17 3.07 7.46 2.83
N ASP A 18 3.95 7.42 3.83
CA ASP A 18 5.32 6.92 3.64
C ASP A 18 5.32 5.40 3.43
N ARG A 19 4.49 4.67 4.17
CA ARG A 19 4.35 3.22 4.02
C ARG A 19 3.79 2.83 2.65
N THR A 20 2.73 3.49 2.19
CA THR A 20 2.16 3.19 0.86
C THR A 20 3.09 3.59 -0.27
N LYS A 21 3.88 4.66 -0.13
CA LYS A 21 4.96 4.99 -1.07
C LYS A 21 6.05 3.91 -1.08
N ALA A 22 6.47 3.44 0.09
CA ALA A 22 7.45 2.36 0.19
C ALA A 22 6.92 1.05 -0.43
N LEU A 23 5.64 0.73 -0.21
CA LEU A 23 4.96 -0.39 -0.86
C LEU A 23 4.98 -0.22 -2.38
N ALA A 24 4.59 0.93 -2.91
CA ALA A 24 4.58 1.20 -4.34
C ALA A 24 5.96 0.99 -4.99
N ILE A 25 7.05 1.42 -4.33
CA ILE A 25 8.43 1.18 -4.80
C ILE A 25 8.74 -0.33 -4.84
N ARG A 26 8.32 -1.09 -3.83
CA ARG A 26 8.49 -2.55 -3.80
C ARG A 26 7.68 -3.24 -4.90
N ILE A 27 6.45 -2.79 -5.16
CA ILE A 27 5.60 -3.26 -6.26
C ILE A 27 6.26 -3.00 -7.61
N VAL A 28 6.79 -1.79 -7.84
CA VAL A 28 7.52 -1.47 -9.08
C VAL A 28 8.68 -2.45 -9.29
N LYS A 29 9.50 -2.69 -8.27
CA LYS A 29 10.62 -3.64 -8.34
C LYS A 29 10.16 -5.08 -8.60
N ALA A 30 9.09 -5.52 -7.94
CA ALA A 30 8.49 -6.82 -8.17
C ALA A 30 7.99 -6.95 -9.61
N CYS A 31 7.27 -5.95 -10.13
CA CYS A 31 6.75 -5.97 -11.48
C CYS A 31 7.86 -5.90 -12.55
N THR A 32 8.97 -5.19 -12.29
CA THR A 32 10.15 -5.24 -13.18
C THR A 32 10.68 -6.66 -13.31
N PHE A 33 10.82 -7.40 -12.19
CA PHE A 33 11.24 -8.80 -12.20
C PHE A 33 10.23 -9.70 -12.95
N LEU A 34 8.93 -9.50 -12.73
CA LEU A 34 7.88 -10.29 -13.39
C LEU A 34 7.80 -10.02 -14.91
N ASP A 35 8.13 -8.80 -15.34
CA ASP A 35 8.06 -8.40 -16.75
C ASP A 35 9.16 -9.03 -17.61
N GLU A 36 10.24 -9.52 -17.00
CA GLU A 36 11.29 -10.29 -17.69
C GLU A 36 10.75 -11.59 -18.31
N LYS A 37 9.69 -12.17 -17.70
CA LYS A 37 9.06 -13.40 -18.17
C LYS A 37 7.81 -13.10 -19.02
N PRO A 38 7.83 -13.34 -20.34
CA PRO A 38 6.66 -13.11 -21.19
C PRO A 38 5.49 -14.04 -20.83
N GLY A 39 4.28 -13.69 -21.32
CA GLY A 39 3.06 -14.48 -21.11
C GLY A 39 2.28 -14.05 -19.86
N VAL A 40 1.73 -15.03 -19.15
CA VAL A 40 0.81 -14.80 -18.01
C VAL A 40 1.46 -13.91 -16.92
N CYS A 41 2.73 -14.14 -16.60
CA CYS A 41 3.46 -13.40 -15.57
C CYS A 41 3.52 -11.89 -15.88
N ARG A 42 3.92 -11.52 -17.10
CA ARG A 42 3.88 -10.13 -17.61
C ARG A 42 2.48 -9.53 -17.63
N THR A 43 1.45 -10.31 -17.96
CA THR A 43 0.08 -9.78 -17.98
C THR A 43 -0.42 -9.45 -16.58
N LEU A 44 -0.16 -10.34 -15.61
CA LEU A 44 -0.53 -10.12 -14.20
C LEU A 44 0.29 -8.99 -13.56
N SER A 45 1.58 -8.85 -13.92
CA SER A 45 2.43 -7.78 -13.38
C SER A 45 1.89 -6.39 -13.70
N LYS A 46 1.24 -6.21 -14.85
CA LYS A 46 0.59 -4.94 -15.23
C LYS A 46 -0.62 -4.62 -14.35
N GLN A 47 -1.39 -5.63 -13.96
CA GLN A 47 -2.54 -5.43 -13.05
C GLN A 47 -2.05 -5.11 -11.63
N LEU A 48 -1.06 -5.85 -11.14
CA LEU A 48 -0.41 -5.58 -9.85
C LEU A 48 0.24 -4.19 -9.82
N LEU A 49 0.90 -3.77 -10.90
CA LEU A 49 1.57 -2.48 -10.97
C LEU A 49 0.57 -1.32 -10.85
N ARG A 50 -0.56 -1.43 -11.57
CA ARG A 50 -1.61 -0.41 -11.55
C ARG A 50 -2.24 -0.29 -10.16
N SER A 51 -2.74 -1.41 -9.64
CA SER A 51 -3.42 -1.43 -8.33
C SER A 51 -2.46 -1.03 -7.19
N GLY A 52 -1.28 -1.66 -7.13
CA GLY A 52 -0.34 -1.44 -6.03
C GLY A 52 0.24 -0.03 -5.96
N THR A 53 0.40 0.66 -7.10
CA THR A 53 0.83 2.07 -7.09
C THR A 53 -0.32 3.04 -6.82
N SER A 54 -1.55 2.68 -7.21
CA SER A 54 -2.77 3.47 -6.99
C SER A 54 -3.12 3.64 -5.50
N ILE A 55 -2.77 2.68 -4.64
CA ILE A 55 -2.95 2.79 -3.18
C ILE A 55 -2.27 4.07 -2.65
N GLY A 56 -0.97 4.22 -2.93
CA GLY A 56 -0.19 5.36 -2.48
C GLY A 56 -0.62 6.67 -3.12
N ALA A 57 -1.00 6.63 -4.41
CA ALA A 57 -1.51 7.80 -5.12
C ALA A 57 -2.79 8.35 -4.46
N ASN A 58 -3.77 7.49 -4.18
CA ASN A 58 -5.03 7.90 -3.54
C ASN A 58 -4.84 8.35 -2.09
N VAL A 59 -3.95 7.70 -1.33
CA VAL A 59 -3.58 8.18 0.02
C VAL A 59 -2.92 9.56 -0.06
N LYS A 60 -2.09 9.81 -1.08
CA LYS A 60 -1.46 11.11 -1.29
C LYS A 60 -2.49 12.19 -1.65
N GLU A 61 -3.44 11.88 -2.52
CA GLU A 61 -4.55 12.79 -2.86
C GLU A 61 -5.42 13.11 -1.66
N ALA A 62 -5.68 12.12 -0.79
CA ALA A 62 -6.45 12.34 0.44
C ALA A 62 -5.82 13.42 1.34
N GLN A 63 -4.49 13.57 1.36
CA GLN A 63 -3.83 14.62 2.15
C GLN A 63 -4.20 16.04 1.70
N SER A 64 -4.69 16.21 0.48
CA SER A 64 -5.13 17.48 -0.09
C SER A 64 -6.66 17.60 -0.21
N ALA A 65 -7.40 16.71 0.47
CA ALA A 65 -8.85 16.66 0.40
C ALA A 65 -9.51 17.95 0.90
N GLN A 66 -10.59 18.36 0.23
CA GLN A 66 -11.29 19.63 0.53
C GLN A 66 -12.40 19.46 1.58
N SER A 67 -12.75 18.23 1.95
CA SER A 67 -13.74 17.92 3.00
C SER A 67 -13.51 16.52 3.58
N ASP A 68 -14.15 16.22 4.72
CA ASP A 68 -14.12 14.86 5.29
C ASP A 68 -14.74 13.80 4.36
N LYS A 69 -15.74 14.17 3.55
CA LYS A 69 -16.36 13.28 2.56
C LYS A 69 -15.42 12.98 1.40
N ASP A 70 -14.70 14.00 0.93
CA ASP A 70 -13.67 13.84 -0.11
C ASP A 70 -12.49 13.00 0.41
N PHE A 71 -12.03 13.27 1.63
CA PHE A 71 -11.01 12.48 2.32
C PHE A 71 -11.41 11.00 2.41
N LEU A 72 -12.64 10.73 2.87
CA LEU A 72 -13.18 9.37 2.94
C LEU A 72 -13.22 8.71 1.55
N SER A 73 -13.72 9.41 0.53
CA SER A 73 -13.80 8.90 -0.83
C SER A 73 -12.44 8.42 -1.36
N LYS A 74 -11.38 9.22 -1.16
CA LYS A 74 -10.01 8.86 -1.57
C LYS A 74 -9.47 7.66 -0.79
N LEU A 75 -9.73 7.58 0.52
CA LEU A 75 -9.33 6.40 1.30
C LEU A 75 -10.09 5.12 0.91
N GLU A 76 -11.36 5.24 0.54
CA GLU A 76 -12.16 4.10 0.04
C GLU A 76 -11.64 3.61 -1.32
N ILE A 77 -11.18 4.51 -2.21
CA ILE A 77 -10.50 4.12 -3.45
C ILE A 77 -9.18 3.41 -3.11
N ALA A 78 -8.35 3.98 -2.23
CA ALA A 78 -7.10 3.33 -1.81
C ALA A 78 -7.33 1.92 -1.23
N LEU A 79 -8.42 1.72 -0.48
CA LEU A 79 -8.80 0.41 0.07
C LEU A 79 -9.23 -0.58 -1.02
N LYS A 80 -9.94 -0.14 -2.06
CA LYS A 80 -10.26 -1.00 -3.22
C LYS A 80 -9.00 -1.46 -3.95
N GLU A 81 -8.08 -0.52 -4.18
CA GLU A 81 -6.79 -0.79 -4.84
C GLU A 81 -5.92 -1.72 -3.99
N GLU A 82 -5.98 -1.60 -2.66
CA GLU A 82 -5.31 -2.51 -1.73
C GLU A 82 -5.84 -3.94 -1.86
N ARG A 83 -7.16 -4.13 -1.93
CA ARG A 83 -7.77 -5.45 -2.12
C ARG A 83 -7.42 -6.07 -3.46
N GLU A 84 -7.39 -5.28 -4.52
CA GLU A 84 -6.96 -5.77 -5.83
C GLU A 84 -5.47 -6.16 -5.82
N THR A 85 -4.63 -5.36 -5.14
CA THR A 85 -3.20 -5.65 -4.98
C THR A 85 -2.97 -6.94 -4.18
N GLU A 86 -3.68 -7.10 -3.06
CA GLU A 86 -3.66 -8.31 -2.23
C GLU A 86 -4.01 -9.54 -3.07
N TYR A 87 -5.12 -9.47 -3.81
CA TYR A 87 -5.58 -10.55 -4.69
C TYR A 87 -4.52 -10.94 -5.73
N TRP A 88 -3.90 -9.98 -6.41
CA TRP A 88 -2.87 -10.31 -7.41
C TRP A 88 -1.61 -10.93 -6.80
N LEU A 89 -1.22 -10.50 -5.59
CA LEU A 89 -0.10 -11.11 -4.87
C LEU A 89 -0.42 -12.56 -4.47
N GLU A 90 -1.65 -12.83 -4.00
CA GLU A 90 -2.11 -14.19 -3.71
C GLU A 90 -2.09 -15.07 -4.96
N ILE A 91 -2.66 -14.60 -6.08
CA ILE A 91 -2.65 -15.36 -7.34
C ILE A 91 -1.23 -15.67 -7.83
N LEU A 92 -0.31 -14.71 -7.74
CA LEU A 92 1.08 -14.94 -8.14
C LEU A 92 1.76 -16.02 -7.30
N ILE A 93 1.49 -16.03 -5.98
CA ILE A 93 2.06 -17.00 -5.04
C ILE A 93 1.40 -18.37 -5.22
N GLU A 94 0.08 -18.45 -5.23
CA GLU A 94 -0.69 -19.70 -5.28
C GLU A 94 -0.58 -20.41 -6.64
N ALA A 95 -0.44 -19.66 -7.73
CA ALA A 95 -0.16 -20.21 -9.05
C ALA A 95 1.33 -20.57 -9.26
N GLU A 96 2.15 -20.48 -8.20
CA GLU A 96 3.59 -20.78 -8.22
C GLU A 96 4.37 -19.99 -9.29
N LEU A 97 3.89 -18.79 -9.64
CA LEU A 97 4.55 -17.91 -10.61
C LEU A 97 5.72 -17.14 -9.98
N VAL A 98 5.76 -17.11 -8.65
CA VAL A 98 6.82 -16.47 -7.86
C VAL A 98 7.20 -17.33 -6.65
N ASP A 99 8.42 -17.13 -6.15
CA ASP A 99 8.85 -17.72 -4.88
C ASP A 99 8.08 -17.04 -3.73
N LYS A 100 7.27 -17.83 -3.02
CA LYS A 100 6.50 -17.39 -1.85
C LYS A 100 7.38 -16.64 -0.85
N ASN A 101 8.59 -17.11 -0.56
CA ASN A 101 9.46 -16.49 0.45
C ASN A 101 9.87 -15.06 0.06
N LYS A 102 9.93 -14.76 -1.25
CA LYS A 102 10.27 -13.42 -1.75
C LYS A 102 9.06 -12.47 -1.72
N PHE A 103 7.85 -13.00 -1.86
CA PHE A 103 6.62 -12.19 -1.96
C PHE A 103 5.80 -12.11 -0.67
N GLU A 104 6.03 -13.01 0.30
CA GLU A 104 5.29 -13.06 1.57
C GLU A 104 5.36 -11.72 2.32
N SER A 105 6.55 -11.14 2.44
CA SER A 105 6.73 -9.85 3.12
C SER A 105 6.09 -8.67 2.36
N LEU A 106 5.81 -8.83 1.07
CA LEU A 106 5.12 -7.81 0.26
C LEU A 106 3.62 -7.92 0.50
N LEU A 107 3.08 -9.15 0.45
CA LEU A 107 1.69 -9.46 0.77
C LEU A 107 1.32 -9.05 2.20
N GLN A 108 2.18 -9.36 3.18
CA GLN A 108 1.98 -8.97 4.56
C GLN A 108 1.88 -7.45 4.73
N GLU A 109 2.77 -6.68 4.09
CA GLU A 109 2.73 -5.22 4.15
C GLU A 109 1.47 -4.65 3.50
N THR A 110 1.04 -5.20 2.36
CA THR A 110 -0.23 -4.85 1.72
C THR A 110 -1.41 -5.02 2.70
N ARG A 111 -1.51 -6.17 3.36
CA ARG A 111 -2.55 -6.46 4.35
C ARG A 111 -2.52 -5.53 5.56
N GLU A 112 -1.33 -5.21 6.07
CA GLU A 112 -1.18 -4.26 7.18
C GLU A 112 -1.63 -2.85 6.79
N ILE A 113 -1.33 -2.42 5.56
CA ILE A 113 -1.85 -1.17 5.00
C ILE A 113 -3.39 -1.23 4.91
N GLY A 114 -3.95 -2.34 4.43
CA GLY A 114 -5.40 -2.57 4.38
C GLY A 114 -6.08 -2.40 5.74
N LYS A 115 -5.53 -2.99 6.81
CA LYS A 115 -6.04 -2.83 8.18
C LYS A 115 -6.04 -1.38 8.63
N ILE A 116 -4.98 -0.63 8.32
CA ILE A 116 -4.88 0.80 8.66
C ILE A 116 -5.91 1.62 7.89
N LEU A 117 -6.08 1.37 6.59
CA LEU A 117 -7.08 2.04 5.76
C LEU A 117 -8.50 1.77 6.29
N VAL A 118 -8.85 0.52 6.60
CA VAL A 118 -10.15 0.15 7.21
C VAL A 118 -10.38 0.89 8.53
N SER A 119 -9.39 0.91 9.42
CA SER A 119 -9.53 1.66 10.67
C SER A 119 -9.67 3.17 10.43
N SER A 120 -9.04 3.72 9.40
CA SER A 120 -9.09 5.14 9.08
C SER A 120 -10.45 5.53 8.49
N THR A 121 -10.96 4.76 7.52
CA THR A 121 -12.28 5.01 6.91
C THR A 121 -13.39 4.92 7.95
N ARG A 122 -13.35 3.95 8.86
CA ARG A 122 -14.32 3.82 9.96
C ARG A 122 -14.35 5.08 10.84
N LYS A 123 -13.18 5.58 11.27
CA LYS A 123 -13.10 6.79 12.11
C LYS A 123 -13.67 8.03 11.40
N VAL A 124 -13.40 8.17 10.10
CA VAL A 124 -13.93 9.30 9.31
C VAL A 124 -15.45 9.20 9.15
N LYS A 125 -16.00 8.00 8.89
CA LYS A 125 -17.45 7.76 8.84
C LYS A 125 -18.13 8.14 10.17
N GLU A 126 -17.56 7.71 11.30
CA GLU A 126 -18.06 8.06 12.63
C GLU A 126 -18.06 9.58 12.86
N LYS A 127 -17.01 10.28 12.41
CA LYS A 127 -16.93 11.75 12.49
C LYS A 127 -18.02 12.43 11.64
N ILE A 128 -18.21 12.00 10.39
CA ILE A 128 -19.24 12.54 9.49
C ILE A 128 -20.63 12.33 10.07
N ASN A 129 -20.92 11.15 10.64
CA ASN A 129 -22.23 10.83 11.19
C ASN A 129 -22.58 11.63 12.46
N LYS A 130 -21.60 12.08 13.24
CA LYS A 130 -21.82 12.94 14.42
C LYS A 130 -22.14 14.40 14.06
N LEU A 131 -21.89 14.81 12.81
CA LEU A 131 -22.09 16.17 12.31
C LEU A 131 -23.43 16.34 11.59
N ASN A 132 -24.17 15.24 11.35
CA ASN A 132 -25.53 15.24 10.81
C ASN A 132 -26.54 14.97 11.92
#